data_AF-A0A5K7SFX1-F1
#
_entry.id   AF-A0A5K7SFX1-F1
#
_cell.length_a   1.000
_cell.length_b   1.000
_cell.length_c   1.000
_cell.angle_alpha   90.00
_cell.angle_beta   90.00
_cell.angle_gamma   90.00
#
_symmetry.space_group_name_H-M   'P 1'
#
loop_
_entity.id
_entity.type
_entity.pdbx_description
1 polymer ?
#
loop_
_entity_poly.entity_id
_entity_poly.type
_entity_poly.pdbx_seq_one_letter_code
_entity_poly.pdbx_strand_id
1 'polypeptide(L)'
;MSYKLTIPNSKITGIIGFAAIIGGCSPAPKAENTRPNIIFIMSDDHAFQAISAYGGPLAKLAPTPNIDRIAHDGMIFNRCMVTNSICGPSRATILSGKYSHVNGFIDNTADAKFDFSQNTYAKELQKAGYRTAVIGKLHLGGVPTGFDYYDILPGQGRYYNPQFINQQGQYEVEGYATEVIADKTVKFLSEAKGSKQPFMVMVWQKAPHRSWEPGPNELGLYENTTFPEPETLFDDYSGDRKAAALNNMTIAHTMTLDRDLKMSDQPRAGLNKQQLQKWDSIYLPIYEKFKKTILRVKIWYVSNTSVTCAITSPVLRQLIKA
;
A
#
# COMPACT_ATOMS: atom_id res chain seq x y z
N MET A 1 17.38 31.37 13.30
CA MET A 1 16.13 32.14 13.16
C MET A 1 15.26 31.83 14.36
N SER A 2 15.22 32.74 15.32
CA SER A 2 14.45 32.60 16.56
C SER A 2 13.32 33.62 16.49
N TYR A 3 12.08 33.18 16.33
CA TYR A 3 10.93 34.08 16.32
C TYR A 3 10.51 34.36 17.76
N LYS A 4 10.76 35.57 18.25
CA LYS A 4 10.13 36.12 19.46
C LYS A 4 8.82 36.79 19.05
N LEU A 5 7.68 36.21 19.46
CA LEU A 5 6.40 36.90 19.40
C LEU A 5 6.40 38.02 20.45
N THR A 6 6.23 39.27 20.01
CA THR A 6 5.99 40.41 20.89
C THR A 6 4.54 40.83 20.72
N ILE A 7 3.74 40.73 21.78
CA ILE A 7 2.35 41.19 21.80
C ILE A 7 2.35 42.63 22.34
N PRO A 8 1.71 43.62 21.68
CA PRO A 8 1.66 44.98 22.19
C PRO A 8 0.65 45.11 23.34
N ASN A 9 1.09 45.72 24.44
CA ASN A 9 0.23 46.16 25.54
C ASN A 9 -0.64 47.34 25.07
N SER A 10 -1.94 47.12 24.86
CA SER A 10 -2.92 48.20 24.83
C SER A 10 -3.61 48.30 26.19
N LYS A 11 -3.50 49.48 26.81
CA LYS A 11 -4.19 49.81 28.06
C LYS A 11 -5.65 50.07 27.74
N ILE A 12 -6.54 49.21 28.24
CA ILE A 12 -7.98 49.47 28.29
C ILE A 12 -8.35 49.64 29.77
N THR A 13 -8.41 50.89 30.20
CA THR A 13 -9.07 51.29 31.45
C THR A 13 -10.56 51.41 31.19
N GLY A 14 -11.32 50.39 31.58
CA GLY A 14 -12.78 50.38 31.62
C GLY A 14 -13.24 49.79 32.94
N ILE A 15 -13.83 50.64 33.79
CA ILE A 15 -14.49 50.23 35.03
C ILE A 15 -15.77 49.48 34.62
N ILE A 16 -15.82 48.17 34.88
CA ILE A 16 -17.05 47.37 34.80
C ILE A 16 -17.21 46.68 36.15
N GLY A 17 -18.27 47.08 36.88
CA GLY A 17 -18.66 46.46 38.13
C GLY A 17 -18.95 44.97 37.91
N PHE A 18 -18.22 44.12 38.61
CA PHE A 18 -18.44 42.69 38.61
C PHE A 18 -19.57 42.38 39.59
N ALA A 19 -20.80 42.26 39.07
CA ALA A 19 -21.86 41.57 39.78
C ALA A 19 -21.45 40.10 39.92
N ALA A 20 -21.32 39.62 41.16
CA ALA A 20 -21.07 38.22 41.44
C ALA A 20 -22.31 37.39 41.07
N ILE A 21 -22.40 36.99 39.81
CA ILE A 21 -23.29 35.92 39.38
C ILE A 21 -22.66 34.63 39.90
N ILE A 22 -23.16 34.15 41.04
CA ILE A 22 -22.90 32.80 41.53
C ILE A 22 -23.70 31.85 40.61
N GLY A 23 -23.27 31.76 39.36
CA GLY A 23 -23.76 30.78 38.40
C GLY A 23 -23.25 29.43 38.88
N GLY A 24 -24.17 28.60 39.36
CA GLY A 24 -23.88 27.21 39.72
C GLY A 24 -23.07 26.57 38.60
N CYS A 25 -21.82 26.23 38.91
CA CYS A 25 -20.96 25.48 38.03
C CYS A 25 -21.55 24.06 37.95
N SER A 26 -22.51 23.87 37.03
CA SER A 26 -22.97 22.54 36.67
C SER A 26 -21.73 21.75 36.27
N PRO A 27 -21.40 20.62 36.93
CA PRO A 27 -20.25 19.83 36.55
C PRO A 27 -20.39 19.50 35.07
N ALA A 28 -19.36 19.84 34.28
CA ALA A 28 -19.30 19.42 32.89
C ALA A 28 -19.63 17.94 32.82
N PRO A 29 -20.47 17.49 31.87
CA PRO A 29 -20.83 16.08 31.77
C PRO A 29 -19.54 15.28 31.76
N LYS A 30 -19.40 14.40 32.75
CA LYS A 30 -18.26 13.50 32.89
C LYS A 30 -18.19 12.75 31.58
N ALA A 31 -17.24 13.12 30.71
CA ALA A 31 -17.03 12.43 29.44
C ALA A 31 -16.95 10.96 29.80
N GLU A 32 -17.92 10.16 29.33
CA GLU A 32 -17.80 8.71 29.47
C GLU A 32 -16.42 8.37 28.93
N ASN A 33 -15.62 7.72 29.77
CA ASN A 33 -14.23 7.40 29.46
C ASN A 33 -14.22 6.23 28.46
N THR A 34 -14.85 6.44 27.29
CA THR A 34 -14.99 5.48 26.22
C THR A 34 -13.69 5.50 25.44
N ARG A 35 -12.83 4.53 25.77
CA ARG A 35 -11.65 4.22 24.96
C ARG A 35 -12.07 4.07 23.49
N PRO A 36 -11.41 4.74 22.53
CA PRO A 36 -11.79 4.68 21.13
C PRO A 36 -11.47 3.31 20.55
N ASN A 37 -12.20 2.92 19.51
CA ASN A 37 -11.78 1.81 18.66
C ASN A 37 -10.71 2.28 17.67
N ILE A 38 -9.81 1.39 17.27
CA ILE A 38 -8.70 1.69 16.38
C ILE A 38 -8.77 0.79 15.14
N ILE A 39 -8.79 1.39 13.96
CA ILE A 39 -8.64 0.67 12.68
C ILE A 39 -7.36 1.20 12.04
N PHE A 40 -6.32 0.38 11.98
CA PHE A 40 -5.05 0.75 11.37
C PHE A 40 -4.93 0.16 9.97
N ILE A 41 -5.21 0.99 8.96
CA ILE A 41 -5.23 0.60 7.55
C ILE A 41 -3.86 0.89 6.94
N MET A 42 -3.28 -0.10 6.26
CA MET A 42 -2.03 0.05 5.52
C MET A 42 -2.11 -0.67 4.18
N SER A 43 -1.56 -0.05 3.14
CA SER A 43 -1.36 -0.66 1.82
C SER A 43 0.12 -0.94 1.60
N ASP A 44 0.44 -1.77 0.61
CA ASP A 44 1.82 -2.20 0.33
C ASP A 44 2.29 -1.66 -1.02
N ASP A 45 3.37 -0.88 -1.01
CA ASP A 45 3.89 -0.09 -2.15
C ASP A 45 2.99 1.06 -2.66
N HIS A 46 2.00 1.51 -1.86
CA HIS A 46 1.16 2.64 -2.27
C HIS A 46 1.89 3.98 -2.09
N ALA A 47 2.30 4.58 -3.20
CA ALA A 47 2.99 5.86 -3.21
C ALA A 47 2.02 7.03 -2.93
N PHE A 48 2.47 8.04 -2.16
CA PHE A 48 1.64 9.21 -1.85
C PHE A 48 1.21 9.98 -3.12
N GLN A 49 1.99 9.92 -4.19
CA GLN A 49 1.68 10.53 -5.48
C GLN A 49 0.43 9.93 -6.16
N ALA A 50 0.03 8.71 -5.77
CA ALA A 50 -1.15 8.01 -6.28
C ALA A 50 -2.41 8.22 -5.41
N ILE A 51 -2.33 9.08 -4.39
CA ILE A 51 -3.46 9.43 -3.51
C ILE A 51 -3.87 10.87 -3.81
N SER A 52 -5.11 11.08 -4.24
CA SER A 52 -5.56 12.41 -4.72
C SER A 52 -5.56 13.48 -3.62
N ALA A 53 -5.76 13.10 -2.35
CA ALA A 53 -5.63 14.02 -1.21
C ALA A 53 -4.25 14.71 -1.10
N TYR A 54 -3.18 14.12 -1.65
CA TYR A 54 -1.85 14.74 -1.67
C TYR A 54 -1.62 15.67 -2.89
N GLY A 55 -2.60 15.80 -3.80
CA GLY A 55 -2.58 16.77 -4.90
C GLY A 55 -1.58 16.48 -6.02
N GLY A 56 -1.11 15.24 -6.16
CA GLY A 56 -0.16 14.83 -7.20
C GLY A 56 -0.75 14.85 -8.63
N PRO A 57 0.09 14.68 -9.67
CA PRO A 57 -0.34 14.72 -11.07
C PRO A 57 -1.36 13.63 -11.44
N LEU A 58 -1.40 12.53 -10.66
CA LEU A 58 -2.35 11.44 -10.84
C LEU A 58 -3.74 11.73 -10.26
N ALA A 59 -3.89 12.74 -9.40
CA ALA A 59 -5.10 12.97 -8.62
C ALA A 59 -6.38 13.10 -9.46
N LYS A 60 -6.28 13.68 -10.65
CA LYS A 60 -7.42 13.84 -11.58
C LYS A 60 -7.69 12.59 -12.41
N LEU A 61 -6.66 11.81 -12.73
CA LEU A 61 -6.75 10.63 -13.59
C LEU A 61 -7.17 9.38 -12.81
N ALA A 62 -6.73 9.28 -11.55
CA ALA A 62 -6.99 8.17 -10.65
C ALA A 62 -7.39 8.71 -9.25
N PRO A 63 -8.60 9.27 -9.09
CA PRO A 63 -9.04 9.84 -7.82
C PRO A 63 -9.27 8.75 -6.75
N THR A 64 -9.00 9.08 -5.49
CA THR A 64 -9.15 8.21 -4.30
C THR A 64 -10.20 8.74 -3.32
N PRO A 65 -11.47 8.90 -3.71
CA PRO A 65 -12.47 9.67 -2.95
C PRO A 65 -12.69 9.17 -1.51
N ASN A 66 -12.59 7.86 -1.27
CA ASN A 66 -12.73 7.29 0.07
C ASN A 66 -11.55 7.61 1.00
N ILE A 67 -10.33 7.66 0.44
CA ILE A 67 -9.13 8.08 1.19
C ILE A 67 -9.18 9.59 1.41
N ASP A 68 -9.58 10.35 0.40
CA ASP A 68 -9.74 11.80 0.47
C ASP A 68 -10.77 12.21 1.53
N ARG A 69 -11.83 11.44 1.73
CA ARG A 69 -12.77 11.65 2.83
C ARG A 69 -12.10 11.53 4.20
N ILE A 70 -11.22 10.54 4.42
CA ILE A 70 -10.46 10.40 5.68
C ILE A 70 -9.54 11.61 5.89
N ALA A 71 -8.92 12.08 4.80
CA ALA A 71 -8.07 13.26 4.85
C ALA A 71 -8.87 14.53 5.16
N HIS A 72 -10.04 14.71 4.55
CA HIS A 72 -10.94 15.84 4.77
C HIS A 72 -11.50 15.88 6.20
N ASP A 73 -11.97 14.74 6.71
CA ASP A 73 -12.59 14.64 8.04
C ASP A 73 -11.55 14.47 9.16
N GLY A 74 -10.27 14.43 8.82
CA GLY A 74 -9.17 14.12 9.73
C GLY A 74 -7.95 15.01 9.49
N MET A 75 -6.80 14.38 9.27
CA MET A 75 -5.54 15.09 9.10
C MET A 75 -4.62 14.36 8.10
N ILE A 76 -3.90 15.15 7.30
CA ILE A 76 -2.82 14.68 6.41
C ILE A 76 -1.47 14.99 7.05
N PHE A 77 -0.56 14.02 7.04
CA PHE A 77 0.84 14.24 7.41
C PHE A 77 1.70 14.42 6.15
N ASN A 78 2.14 15.64 5.89
CA ASN A 78 3.00 15.94 4.73
C ASN A 78 4.48 15.55 4.94
N ARG A 79 4.84 15.05 6.13
CA ARG A 79 6.19 14.65 6.52
C ARG A 79 6.15 13.42 7.43
N CYS A 80 5.70 12.29 6.89
CA CYS A 80 5.74 10.98 7.55
C CYS A 80 6.68 10.07 6.77
N MET A 81 7.73 9.55 7.42
CA MET A 81 8.77 8.74 6.77
C MET A 81 8.87 7.38 7.43
N VAL A 82 9.07 6.34 6.62
CA VAL A 82 9.46 5.02 7.12
C VAL A 82 10.93 5.03 7.53
N THR A 83 11.29 4.23 8.53
CA THR A 83 12.68 4.14 9.00
C THR A 83 13.53 3.13 8.23
N ASN A 84 12.89 2.23 7.49
CA ASN A 84 13.53 1.29 6.58
C ASN A 84 12.56 0.99 5.42
N SER A 85 12.95 1.34 4.20
CA SER A 85 12.08 1.36 3.00
C SER A 85 11.94 -0.01 2.33
N ILE A 86 11.60 -1.04 3.12
CA ILE A 86 11.32 -2.40 2.64
C ILE A 86 10.25 -3.07 3.52
N CYS A 87 9.41 -3.94 2.90
CA CYS A 87 8.14 -4.43 3.45
C CYS A 87 8.20 -4.87 4.92
N GLY A 88 8.94 -5.93 5.24
CA GLY A 88 8.99 -6.52 6.58
C GLY A 88 9.64 -5.60 7.61
N PRO A 89 10.80 -4.97 7.35
CA PRO A 89 11.40 -4.02 8.28
C PRO A 89 10.52 -2.82 8.61
N SER A 90 9.84 -2.23 7.62
CA SER A 90 8.86 -1.16 7.88
C SER A 90 7.75 -1.64 8.81
N ARG A 91 7.15 -2.81 8.53
CA ARG A 91 6.11 -3.44 9.37
C ARG A 91 6.61 -3.74 10.78
N ALA A 92 7.84 -4.22 10.93
CA ALA A 92 8.46 -4.49 12.23
C ALA A 92 8.68 -3.20 13.04
N THR A 93 9.10 -2.12 12.38
CA THR A 93 9.28 -0.81 13.03
C THR A 93 7.95 -0.22 13.51
N ILE A 94 6.90 -0.36 12.71
CA ILE A 94 5.53 0.06 13.07
C ILE A 94 5.03 -0.74 14.28
N LEU A 95 5.20 -2.07 14.27
CA LEU A 95 4.69 -2.94 15.33
C LEU A 95 5.44 -2.78 16.67
N SER A 96 6.76 -2.61 16.60
CA SER A 96 7.64 -2.52 17.79
C SER A 96 7.86 -1.10 18.30
N GLY A 97 7.64 -0.07 17.48
CA GLY A 97 8.01 1.31 17.79
C GLY A 97 9.53 1.56 17.82
N LYS A 98 10.33 0.67 17.22
CA LYS A 98 11.79 0.68 17.27
C LYS A 98 12.39 0.64 15.87
N TYR A 99 13.54 1.28 15.69
CA TYR A 99 14.36 1.14 14.47
C TYR A 99 14.80 -0.32 14.24
N SER A 100 15.04 -0.70 12.98
CA SER A 100 15.42 -2.08 12.59
C SER A 100 16.66 -2.60 13.33
N HIS A 101 17.66 -1.76 13.59
CA HIS A 101 18.86 -2.16 14.35
C HIS A 101 18.58 -2.49 15.83
N VAL A 102 17.41 -2.12 16.35
CA VAL A 102 16.97 -2.44 17.72
C VAL A 102 15.95 -3.58 17.74
N ASN A 103 15.03 -3.62 16.78
CA ASN A 103 14.00 -4.69 16.73
C ASN A 103 14.50 -6.00 16.07
N GLY A 104 15.63 -5.96 15.37
CA GLY A 104 16.30 -7.12 14.77
C GLY A 104 15.84 -7.51 13.36
N PHE A 105 14.79 -6.89 12.82
CA PHE A 105 14.26 -7.21 11.48
C PHE A 105 14.72 -6.16 10.45
N ILE A 106 15.76 -6.51 9.69
CA ILE A 106 16.51 -5.57 8.83
C ILE A 106 16.28 -5.74 7.33
N ASP A 107 15.83 -6.91 6.87
CA ASP A 107 15.57 -7.24 5.47
C ASP A 107 14.41 -8.25 5.31
N ASN A 108 14.19 -8.77 4.10
CA ASN A 108 13.20 -9.80 3.79
C ASN A 108 13.87 -11.09 3.27
N THR A 109 15.02 -11.51 3.80
CA THR A 109 15.60 -12.81 3.41
C THR A 109 14.66 -13.95 3.77
N ALA A 110 14.86 -15.12 3.14
CA ALA A 110 13.95 -16.26 3.31
C ALA A 110 13.86 -16.77 4.77
N ASP A 111 14.91 -16.54 5.55
CA ASP A 111 15.04 -16.90 6.96
C ASP A 111 14.68 -15.76 7.93
N ALA A 112 14.40 -14.55 7.42
CA ALA A 112 14.03 -13.40 8.24
C ALA A 112 12.75 -13.69 9.05
N LYS A 113 12.87 -13.59 10.38
CA LYS A 113 11.76 -13.80 11.32
C LYS A 113 11.79 -12.71 12.38
N PHE A 114 10.65 -12.07 12.58
CA PHE A 114 10.48 -11.10 13.64
C PHE A 114 10.38 -11.83 14.98
N ASP A 115 11.16 -11.38 15.96
CA ASP A 115 11.05 -11.89 17.32
C ASP A 115 9.75 -11.37 17.95
N PHE A 116 8.70 -12.18 17.86
CA PHE A 116 7.41 -11.91 18.50
C PHE A 116 7.43 -12.09 20.03
N SER A 117 8.56 -12.42 20.67
CA SER A 117 8.66 -12.39 22.14
C SER A 117 8.76 -10.95 22.67
N GLN A 118 9.40 -10.05 21.90
CA GLN A 118 9.58 -8.65 22.27
C GLN A 118 8.25 -7.88 22.39
N ASN A 119 8.28 -6.74 23.08
CA ASN A 119 7.08 -5.93 23.25
C ASN A 119 6.62 -5.26 21.94
N THR A 120 5.30 -5.12 21.76
CA THR A 120 4.66 -4.48 20.60
C THR A 120 3.48 -3.63 21.05
N TYR A 121 3.07 -2.63 20.28
CA TYR A 121 1.90 -1.82 20.65
C TYR A 121 0.62 -2.67 20.69
N ALA A 122 0.53 -3.73 19.89
CA ALA A 122 -0.60 -4.66 19.90
C ALA A 122 -0.72 -5.38 21.26
N LYS A 123 0.40 -5.86 21.82
CA LYS A 123 0.44 -6.44 23.18
C LYS A 123 0.04 -5.44 24.25
N GLU A 124 0.50 -4.19 24.14
CA GLU A 124 0.14 -3.14 25.10
C GLU A 124 -1.35 -2.79 25.04
N LEU A 125 -1.95 -2.71 23.84
CA LEU A 125 -3.39 -2.52 23.69
C LEU A 125 -4.18 -3.71 24.25
N GLN A 126 -3.72 -4.94 24.02
CA GLN A 126 -4.34 -6.14 24.59
C GLN A 126 -4.32 -6.11 26.13
N LYS A 127 -3.17 -5.78 26.74
CA LYS A 127 -3.07 -5.57 28.21
C LYS A 127 -4.00 -4.45 28.70
N ALA A 128 -4.15 -3.40 27.90
CA ALA A 128 -5.09 -2.30 28.16
C ALA A 128 -6.56 -2.66 27.88
N GLY A 129 -6.89 -3.93 27.63
CA GLY A 129 -8.25 -4.44 27.51
C GLY A 129 -8.88 -4.33 26.13
N TYR A 130 -8.11 -4.00 25.09
CA TYR A 130 -8.58 -4.03 23.71
C TYR A 130 -8.68 -5.46 23.20
N ARG A 131 -9.71 -5.76 22.41
CA ARG A 131 -9.70 -6.92 21.50
C ARG A 131 -8.81 -6.60 20.31
N THR A 132 -7.73 -7.36 20.09
CA THR A 132 -6.74 -7.06 19.06
C THR A 132 -6.78 -8.02 17.90
N ALA A 133 -6.70 -7.51 16.67
CA ALA A 133 -6.70 -8.32 15.46
C ALA A 133 -5.73 -7.84 14.37
N VAL A 134 -5.27 -8.76 13.53
CA VAL A 134 -4.53 -8.46 12.30
C VAL A 134 -5.05 -9.30 11.12
N ILE A 135 -5.42 -8.62 10.04
CA ILE A 135 -6.01 -9.24 8.85
C ILE A 135 -5.24 -8.75 7.61
N GLY A 136 -4.76 -9.69 6.80
CA GLY A 136 -4.04 -9.42 5.55
C GLY A 136 -2.52 -9.66 5.62
N LYS A 137 -1.72 -8.83 4.94
CA LYS A 137 -0.28 -9.05 4.76
C LYS A 137 0.52 -8.66 6.00
N LEU A 138 0.94 -9.64 6.82
CA LEU A 138 1.82 -9.39 7.97
C LEU A 138 3.31 -9.37 7.59
N HIS A 139 3.78 -10.34 6.81
CA HIS A 139 5.15 -10.41 6.28
C HIS A 139 6.29 -10.33 7.32
N LEU A 140 6.08 -10.84 8.53
CA LEU A 140 7.07 -10.84 9.61
C LEU A 140 7.60 -12.24 9.96
N GLY A 141 7.12 -13.29 9.28
CA GLY A 141 7.45 -14.67 9.61
C GLY A 141 6.91 -15.12 10.98
N GLY A 142 6.93 -16.42 11.27
CA GLY A 142 6.49 -16.95 12.56
C GLY A 142 4.99 -16.77 12.87
N VAL A 143 4.62 -17.07 14.11
CA VAL A 143 3.24 -16.95 14.61
C VAL A 143 3.10 -15.62 15.34
N PRO A 144 2.16 -14.74 14.93
CA PRO A 144 2.00 -13.44 15.58
C PRO A 144 1.50 -13.58 17.02
N THR A 145 1.98 -12.69 17.90
CA THR A 145 1.53 -12.58 19.29
C THR A 145 1.03 -11.16 19.59
N GLY A 146 0.21 -11.01 20.63
CA GLY A 146 -0.46 -9.74 20.95
C GLY A 146 -1.75 -9.51 20.17
N PHE A 147 -2.28 -10.54 19.51
CA PHE A 147 -3.52 -10.53 18.75
C PHE A 147 -4.43 -11.65 19.25
N ASP A 148 -5.67 -11.30 19.62
CA ASP A 148 -6.73 -12.29 19.91
C ASP A 148 -7.17 -13.01 18.63
N TYR A 149 -7.08 -12.33 17.49
CA TYR A 149 -7.41 -12.87 16.18
C TYR A 149 -6.37 -12.50 15.11
N TYR A 150 -5.95 -13.47 14.30
CA TYR A 150 -5.17 -13.19 13.10
C TYR A 150 -5.67 -14.00 11.92
N ASP A 151 -5.63 -13.39 10.74
CA ASP A 151 -5.98 -14.02 9.49
C ASP A 151 -5.11 -13.42 8.38
N ILE A 152 -3.92 -14.00 8.21
CA ILE A 152 -2.80 -13.36 7.51
C ILE A 152 -2.43 -14.06 6.21
N LEU A 153 -1.98 -13.30 5.21
CA LEU A 153 -1.48 -13.84 3.96
C LEU A 153 -0.11 -14.52 4.17
N PRO A 154 0.11 -15.75 3.67
CA PRO A 154 1.43 -16.39 3.70
C PRO A 154 2.39 -15.68 2.74
N GLY A 155 3.60 -15.39 3.22
CA GLY A 155 4.66 -14.74 2.43
C GLY A 155 4.20 -13.42 1.80
N GLN A 156 4.29 -13.33 0.47
CA GLN A 156 3.86 -12.14 -0.29
C GLN A 156 2.35 -12.07 -0.55
N GLY A 157 1.61 -13.15 -0.27
CA GLY A 157 0.20 -13.31 -0.62
C GLY A 157 -0.06 -13.38 -2.12
N ARG A 158 -1.26 -13.86 -2.49
CA ARG A 158 -1.76 -13.85 -3.88
C ARG A 158 -2.84 -12.78 -4.03
N TYR A 159 -3.02 -12.27 -5.24
CA TYR A 159 -4.11 -11.34 -5.55
C TYR A 159 -5.44 -12.07 -5.73
N TYR A 160 -5.45 -13.14 -6.52
CA TYR A 160 -6.62 -13.98 -6.74
C TYR A 160 -6.52 -15.26 -5.91
N ASN A 161 -7.68 -15.69 -5.41
CA ASN A 161 -7.88 -16.88 -4.57
C ASN A 161 -6.79 -17.00 -3.49
N PRO A 162 -6.66 -15.95 -2.64
CA PRO A 162 -5.60 -15.90 -1.63
C PRO A 162 -5.70 -17.04 -0.62
N GLN A 163 -4.53 -17.57 -0.27
CA GLN A 163 -4.37 -18.37 0.93
C GLN A 163 -4.25 -17.46 2.15
N PHE A 164 -4.72 -17.95 3.29
CA PHE A 164 -4.63 -17.30 4.58
C PHE A 164 -4.17 -18.30 5.65
N ILE A 165 -3.56 -17.79 6.72
CA ILE A 165 -3.19 -18.52 7.92
C ILE A 165 -3.91 -17.87 9.10
N ASN A 166 -4.67 -18.67 9.84
CA ASN A 166 -5.28 -18.29 11.11
C ASN A 166 -4.96 -19.33 12.20
N GLN A 167 -5.62 -19.25 13.35
CA GLN A 167 -5.40 -20.19 14.47
C GLN A 167 -5.76 -21.64 14.14
N GLN A 168 -6.61 -21.89 13.13
CA GLN A 168 -6.98 -23.24 12.69
C GLN A 168 -6.03 -23.80 11.62
N GLY A 169 -5.12 -22.97 11.09
CA GLY A 169 -4.14 -23.36 10.09
C GLY A 169 -4.29 -22.59 8.79
N GLN A 170 -3.73 -23.16 7.72
CA GLN A 170 -3.74 -22.55 6.39
C GLN A 170 -4.95 -23.02 5.57
N TYR A 171 -5.59 -22.09 4.87
CA TYR A 171 -6.75 -22.36 4.02
C TYR A 171 -6.79 -21.38 2.85
N GLU A 172 -7.62 -21.65 1.84
CA GLU A 172 -7.79 -20.79 0.66
C GLU A 172 -9.20 -20.18 0.63
N VAL A 173 -9.30 -18.95 0.11
CA VAL A 173 -10.57 -18.25 -0.06
C VAL A 173 -10.68 -17.81 -1.51
N GLU A 174 -11.73 -18.23 -2.20
CA GLU A 174 -12.03 -17.74 -3.55
C GLU A 174 -12.35 -16.23 -3.51
N GLY A 175 -11.77 -15.46 -4.43
CA GLY A 175 -12.02 -14.02 -4.55
C GLY A 175 -10.76 -13.21 -4.84
N TYR A 176 -10.88 -11.89 -4.68
CA TYR A 176 -9.77 -10.94 -4.82
C TYR A 176 -9.31 -10.46 -3.43
N ALA A 177 -8.01 -10.52 -3.17
CA ALA A 177 -7.44 -10.33 -1.84
C ALA A 177 -7.85 -9.03 -1.16
N THR A 178 -7.94 -7.91 -1.91
CA THR A 178 -8.37 -6.62 -1.37
C THR A 178 -9.79 -6.67 -0.80
N GLU A 179 -10.72 -7.29 -1.54
CA GLU A 179 -12.12 -7.47 -1.12
C GLU A 179 -12.23 -8.50 0.00
N VAL A 180 -11.53 -9.63 -0.13
CA VAL A 180 -11.54 -10.68 0.90
C VAL A 180 -11.02 -10.14 2.25
N ILE A 181 -9.97 -9.31 2.24
CA ILE A 181 -9.46 -8.66 3.46
C ILE A 181 -10.49 -7.66 4.01
N ALA A 182 -11.17 -6.90 3.15
CA ALA A 182 -12.21 -5.97 3.55
C ALA A 182 -13.40 -6.70 4.19
N ASP A 183 -13.90 -7.77 3.57
CA ASP A 183 -15.01 -8.59 4.07
C ASP A 183 -14.68 -9.23 5.42
N LYS A 184 -13.48 -9.80 5.56
CA LYS A 184 -12.98 -10.33 6.85
C LYS A 184 -12.94 -9.25 7.93
N THR A 185 -12.52 -8.04 7.56
CA THR A 185 -12.50 -6.90 8.47
C THR A 185 -13.92 -6.49 8.87
N VAL A 186 -14.85 -6.35 7.92
CA VAL A 186 -16.26 -6.02 8.20
C VAL A 186 -16.91 -7.07 9.10
N LYS A 187 -16.60 -8.35 8.90
CA LYS A 187 -17.03 -9.43 9.78
C LYS A 187 -16.50 -9.24 11.20
N PHE A 188 -15.20 -9.04 11.37
CA PHE A 188 -14.58 -8.76 12.67
C PHE A 188 -15.23 -7.54 13.37
N LEU A 189 -15.44 -6.45 12.63
CA LEU A 189 -16.08 -5.24 13.16
C LEU A 189 -17.52 -5.50 13.60
N SER A 190 -18.28 -6.30 12.84
CA SER A 190 -19.66 -6.65 13.15
C SER A 190 -19.75 -7.50 14.43
N GLU A 191 -18.84 -8.46 14.60
CA GLU A 191 -18.73 -9.25 15.83
C GLU A 191 -18.28 -8.38 17.03
N ALA A 192 -17.34 -7.47 16.81
CA ALA A 192 -16.83 -6.58 17.86
C ALA A 192 -17.89 -5.57 18.34
N LYS A 193 -18.77 -5.08 17.44
CA LYS A 193 -19.90 -4.20 17.79
C LYS A 193 -20.88 -4.81 18.79
N GLY A 194 -20.97 -6.14 18.87
CA GLY A 194 -21.78 -6.83 19.87
C GLY A 194 -21.24 -6.74 21.30
N SER A 195 -20.04 -6.17 21.49
CA SER A 195 -19.36 -6.06 22.78
C SER A 195 -19.16 -4.59 23.19
N LYS A 196 -19.10 -4.33 24.51
CA LYS A 196 -18.67 -3.04 25.07
C LYS A 196 -17.14 -2.89 25.12
N GLN A 197 -16.41 -3.94 24.76
CA GLN A 197 -14.94 -3.95 24.74
C GLN A 197 -14.41 -3.15 23.55
N PRO A 198 -13.44 -2.23 23.73
CA PRO A 198 -12.82 -1.54 22.60
C PRO A 198 -11.99 -2.53 21.76
N PHE A 199 -11.83 -2.25 20.47
CA PHE A 199 -11.03 -3.09 19.58
C PHE A 199 -9.93 -2.32 18.87
N MET A 200 -8.87 -3.02 18.49
CA MET A 200 -7.87 -2.58 17.53
C MET A 200 -7.73 -3.63 16.44
N VAL A 201 -7.90 -3.23 15.17
CA VAL A 201 -7.67 -4.11 14.02
C VAL A 201 -6.68 -3.49 13.05
N MET A 202 -5.67 -4.28 12.68
CA MET A 202 -4.72 -3.96 11.62
C MET A 202 -5.23 -4.53 10.31
N VAL A 203 -5.55 -3.65 9.35
CA VAL A 203 -6.06 -3.98 8.02
C VAL A 203 -4.96 -3.74 7.02
N TRP A 204 -4.16 -4.78 6.77
CA TRP A 204 -2.92 -4.64 6.00
C TRP A 204 -3.09 -5.26 4.62
N GLN A 205 -3.33 -4.41 3.63
CA GLN A 205 -3.60 -4.84 2.27
C GLN A 205 -2.35 -5.35 1.54
N LYS A 206 -2.56 -6.24 0.57
CA LYS A 206 -1.54 -6.64 -0.41
C LYS A 206 -1.35 -5.58 -1.50
N ALA A 207 -2.45 -4.98 -1.96
CA ALA A 207 -2.41 -3.98 -3.02
C ALA A 207 -1.73 -2.68 -2.54
N PRO A 208 -1.07 -1.93 -3.45
CA PRO A 208 -0.80 -2.23 -4.86
C PRO A 208 0.54 -2.96 -5.15
N HIS A 209 1.11 -3.76 -4.23
CA HIS A 209 2.41 -4.41 -4.42
C HIS A 209 2.54 -5.21 -5.74
N ARG A 210 3.74 -5.26 -6.32
CA ARG A 210 4.04 -6.02 -7.56
C ARG A 210 3.50 -7.47 -7.47
N SER A 211 2.88 -8.03 -8.51
CA SER A 211 2.86 -7.62 -9.93
C SER A 211 1.60 -6.88 -10.43
N TRP A 212 0.97 -6.08 -9.55
CA TRP A 212 -0.08 -5.13 -9.95
C TRP A 212 -1.24 -5.81 -10.69
N GLU A 213 -1.78 -6.89 -10.13
CA GLU A 213 -2.91 -7.60 -10.72
C GLU A 213 -4.19 -6.91 -10.29
N PRO A 214 -4.93 -6.24 -11.21
CA PRO A 214 -6.10 -5.45 -10.84
C PRO A 214 -7.21 -6.34 -10.27
N GLY A 215 -8.14 -5.74 -9.53
CA GLY A 215 -9.35 -6.46 -9.14
C GLY A 215 -10.23 -6.74 -10.36
N PRO A 216 -11.20 -7.66 -10.24
CA PRO A 216 -12.08 -8.02 -11.35
C PRO A 216 -12.80 -6.84 -12.01
N ASN A 217 -13.11 -5.77 -11.26
CA ASN A 217 -13.85 -4.62 -11.77
C ASN A 217 -12.94 -3.53 -12.34
N GLU A 218 -11.63 -3.64 -12.09
CA GLU A 218 -10.60 -2.70 -12.50
C GLU A 218 -9.78 -3.24 -13.68
N LEU A 219 -10.11 -4.44 -14.19
CA LEU A 219 -9.49 -5.00 -15.38
C LEU A 219 -9.68 -4.05 -16.57
N GLY A 220 -8.57 -3.57 -17.11
CA GLY A 220 -8.55 -2.65 -18.25
C GLY A 220 -9.01 -1.21 -17.94
N LEU A 221 -9.15 -0.83 -16.66
CA LEU A 221 -9.70 0.47 -16.25
C LEU A 221 -8.97 1.68 -16.88
N TYR A 222 -7.68 1.55 -17.17
CA TYR A 222 -6.84 2.63 -17.68
C TYR A 222 -6.19 2.36 -19.04
N GLU A 223 -6.67 1.39 -19.82
CA GLU A 223 -6.04 1.02 -21.12
C GLU A 223 -6.03 2.17 -22.15
N ASN A 224 -6.98 3.09 -22.03
CA ASN A 224 -7.08 4.27 -22.90
C ASN A 224 -6.69 5.56 -22.17
N THR A 225 -5.96 5.46 -21.06
CA THR A 225 -5.50 6.61 -20.27
C THR A 225 -3.99 6.80 -20.45
N THR A 226 -3.60 8.00 -20.86
CA THR A 226 -2.19 8.41 -20.85
C THR A 226 -1.88 9.10 -19.53
N PHE A 227 -1.01 8.49 -18.73
CA PHE A 227 -0.50 9.13 -17.51
C PHE A 227 0.71 10.01 -17.84
N PRO A 228 0.87 11.16 -17.16
CA PRO A 228 2.03 12.01 -17.36
C PRO A 228 3.30 11.29 -16.90
N GLU A 229 4.33 11.32 -17.74
CA GLU A 229 5.66 10.85 -17.35
C GLU A 229 6.33 11.87 -16.42
N PRO A 230 7.03 11.43 -15.36
CA PRO A 230 7.85 12.33 -14.59
C PRO A 230 9.02 12.84 -15.45
N GLU A 231 9.42 14.10 -15.26
CA GLU A 231 10.57 14.69 -15.98
C GLU A 231 11.86 13.85 -15.83
N THR A 232 11.98 13.13 -14.71
CA THR A 232 13.11 12.26 -14.37
C THR A 232 12.91 10.79 -14.77
N LEU A 233 11.98 10.46 -15.68
CA LEU A 233 11.76 9.07 -16.12
C LEU A 233 13.02 8.47 -16.76
N PHE A 234 13.74 9.28 -17.56
CA PHE A 234 14.96 8.90 -18.25
C PHE A 234 16.22 9.45 -17.58
N ASP A 235 16.22 9.49 -16.24
CA ASP A 235 17.34 9.94 -15.44
C ASP A 235 18.63 9.16 -15.75
N ASP A 236 19.73 9.89 -15.95
CA ASP A 236 21.06 9.34 -16.25
C ASP A 236 21.92 9.14 -14.99
N TYR A 237 21.38 9.50 -13.82
CA TYR A 237 22.05 9.46 -12.52
C TYR A 237 23.32 10.31 -12.44
N SER A 238 23.46 11.34 -13.29
CA SER A 238 24.56 12.30 -13.25
C SER A 238 24.65 13.03 -11.90
N GLY A 239 25.83 13.59 -11.59
CA GLY A 239 26.10 14.30 -10.33
C GLY A 239 26.44 13.39 -9.15
N ASP A 240 27.28 12.36 -9.38
CA ASP A 240 27.77 11.43 -8.35
C ASP A 240 26.70 10.62 -7.58
N ARG A 241 25.53 10.40 -8.19
CA ARG A 241 24.44 9.62 -7.59
C ARG A 241 24.63 8.10 -7.74
N LYS A 242 25.80 7.60 -7.33
CA LYS A 242 26.22 6.20 -7.49
C LYS A 242 25.25 5.21 -6.85
N ALA A 243 24.74 5.49 -5.65
CA ALA A 243 23.77 4.63 -4.99
C ALA A 243 22.44 4.52 -5.77
N ALA A 244 21.96 5.62 -6.33
CA ALA A 244 20.77 5.62 -7.19
C ALA A 244 21.03 4.84 -8.49
N ALA A 245 22.22 4.99 -9.10
CA ALA A 245 22.59 4.25 -10.31
C ALA A 245 22.64 2.72 -10.12
N LEU A 246 22.79 2.24 -8.88
CA LEU A 246 22.77 0.81 -8.54
C LEU A 246 21.36 0.25 -8.33
N ASN A 247 20.30 1.06 -8.49
CA ASN A 247 18.94 0.59 -8.30
C ASN A 247 18.61 -0.56 -9.27
N ASN A 248 18.08 -1.65 -8.73
CA ASN A 248 17.71 -2.80 -9.56
C ASN A 248 16.38 -2.53 -10.28
N MET A 249 15.34 -2.12 -9.53
CA MET A 249 13.91 -2.07 -9.90
C MET A 249 13.53 -1.01 -10.94
N THR A 250 14.22 -0.98 -12.08
CA THR A 250 13.92 -0.11 -13.22
C THR A 250 12.87 -0.73 -14.14
N ILE A 251 12.10 0.12 -14.84
CA ILE A 251 11.19 -0.30 -15.91
C ILE A 251 11.95 -1.07 -17.00
N ALA A 252 13.10 -0.55 -17.44
CA ALA A 252 13.84 -1.10 -18.57
C ALA A 252 14.50 -2.46 -18.30
N HIS A 253 14.94 -2.74 -17.06
CA HIS A 253 15.69 -3.95 -16.75
C HIS A 253 14.90 -4.98 -15.95
N THR A 254 14.02 -4.56 -15.05
CA THR A 254 13.37 -5.49 -14.11
C THR A 254 11.93 -5.82 -14.47
N MET A 255 11.22 -4.90 -15.14
CA MET A 255 9.82 -5.13 -15.49
C MET A 255 9.73 -6.23 -16.57
N THR A 256 8.80 -7.16 -16.41
CA THR A 256 8.64 -8.28 -17.34
C THR A 256 7.31 -8.20 -18.09
N LEU A 257 7.35 -8.60 -19.36
CA LEU A 257 6.19 -8.58 -20.25
C LEU A 257 5.02 -9.40 -19.69
N ASP A 258 5.27 -10.66 -19.35
CA ASP A 258 4.23 -11.57 -18.85
C ASP A 258 3.69 -11.12 -17.49
N ARG A 259 4.55 -11.15 -16.46
CA ARG A 259 4.10 -10.98 -15.07
C ARG A 259 3.54 -9.58 -14.81
N ASP A 260 4.25 -8.55 -15.25
CA ASP A 260 3.94 -7.16 -14.87
C ASP A 260 3.11 -6.42 -15.91
N LEU A 261 3.32 -6.67 -17.20
CA LEU A 261 2.58 -6.03 -18.29
C LEU A 261 1.44 -6.90 -18.84
N LYS A 262 1.25 -8.12 -18.32
CA LYS A 262 0.14 -9.02 -18.67
C LYS A 262 0.17 -9.42 -20.15
N MET A 263 1.36 -9.42 -20.75
CA MET A 263 1.61 -9.74 -22.15
C MET A 263 2.05 -11.20 -22.27
N SER A 264 1.08 -12.12 -22.19
CA SER A 264 1.31 -13.56 -22.31
C SER A 264 0.07 -14.28 -22.86
N ASP A 265 0.28 -15.34 -23.63
CA ASP A 265 -0.76 -16.31 -24.03
C ASP A 265 -0.82 -17.52 -23.09
N GLN A 266 0.06 -17.58 -22.07
CA GLN A 266 0.03 -18.64 -21.09
C GLN A 266 -1.07 -18.37 -20.05
N PRO A 267 -1.86 -19.39 -19.68
CA PRO A 267 -2.93 -19.22 -18.70
C PRO A 267 -2.34 -18.79 -17.36
N ARG A 268 -2.91 -17.75 -16.76
CA ARG A 268 -2.44 -17.22 -15.49
C ARG A 268 -2.77 -18.17 -14.35
N ALA A 269 -1.75 -18.57 -13.60
CA ALA A 269 -1.91 -19.45 -12.45
C ALA A 269 -2.68 -18.78 -11.30
N GLY A 270 -3.44 -19.57 -10.55
CA GLY A 270 -4.15 -19.12 -9.34
C GLY A 270 -5.54 -18.53 -9.59
N LEU A 271 -5.97 -18.36 -10.84
CA LEU A 271 -7.33 -17.95 -11.19
C LEU A 271 -8.22 -19.20 -11.40
N ASN A 272 -9.49 -19.10 -11.01
CA ASN A 272 -10.49 -20.08 -11.42
C ASN A 272 -10.93 -19.85 -12.87
N LYS A 273 -11.72 -20.78 -13.44
CA LYS A 273 -12.12 -20.71 -14.86
C LYS A 273 -12.82 -19.40 -15.25
N GLN A 274 -13.71 -18.89 -14.40
CA GLN A 274 -14.46 -17.66 -14.69
C GLN A 274 -13.58 -16.42 -14.59
N GLN A 275 -12.71 -16.37 -13.58
CA GLN A 275 -11.74 -15.30 -13.40
C GLN A 275 -10.76 -15.25 -14.59
N LEU A 276 -10.26 -16.42 -15.02
CA LEU A 276 -9.36 -16.52 -16.18
C LEU A 276 -10.06 -16.07 -17.46
N GLN A 277 -11.30 -16.49 -17.70
CA GLN A 277 -12.09 -16.03 -18.85
C GLN A 277 -12.26 -14.50 -18.87
N LYS A 278 -12.53 -13.88 -17.71
CA LYS A 278 -12.64 -12.42 -17.59
C LYS A 278 -11.30 -11.71 -17.81
N TRP A 279 -10.21 -12.29 -17.32
CA TRP A 279 -8.86 -11.77 -17.51
C TRP A 279 -8.47 -11.81 -19.00
N ASP A 280 -8.65 -12.97 -19.63
CA ASP A 280 -8.25 -13.20 -21.01
C ASP A 280 -9.08 -12.38 -22.00
N SER A 281 -10.36 -12.13 -21.71
CA SER A 281 -11.19 -11.28 -22.56
C SER A 281 -10.69 -9.84 -22.67
N ILE A 282 -9.87 -9.38 -21.72
CA ILE A 282 -9.24 -8.06 -21.71
C ILE A 282 -7.81 -8.14 -22.26
N TYR A 283 -6.95 -8.96 -21.66
CA TYR A 283 -5.50 -8.89 -21.93
C TYR A 283 -5.05 -9.72 -23.13
N LEU A 284 -5.76 -10.80 -23.50
CA LEU A 284 -5.35 -11.62 -24.65
C LEU A 284 -5.45 -10.83 -25.98
N PRO A 285 -6.52 -10.05 -26.25
CA PRO A 285 -6.55 -9.17 -27.43
C PRO A 285 -5.42 -8.13 -27.46
N ILE A 286 -5.05 -7.58 -26.29
CA ILE A 286 -3.96 -6.61 -26.16
C ILE A 286 -2.62 -7.27 -26.51
N TYR A 287 -2.36 -8.45 -25.93
CA TYR A 287 -1.18 -9.26 -26.25
C TYR A 287 -1.11 -9.62 -27.73
N GLU A 288 -2.20 -10.06 -28.35
CA GLU A 288 -2.23 -10.41 -29.78
C GLU A 288 -1.97 -9.20 -30.68
N LYS A 289 -2.47 -8.01 -30.30
CA LYS A 289 -2.16 -6.75 -31.00
C LYS A 289 -0.68 -6.39 -30.85
N PHE A 290 -0.12 -6.52 -29.66
CA PHE A 290 1.29 -6.28 -29.38
C PHE A 290 2.20 -7.22 -30.19
N LYS A 291 1.91 -8.53 -30.19
CA LYS A 291 2.61 -9.56 -30.95
C LYS A 291 2.62 -9.25 -32.44
N LYS A 292 1.49 -8.85 -33.03
CA LYS A 292 1.41 -8.43 -34.44
C LYS A 292 2.26 -7.18 -34.74
N THR A 293 2.35 -6.27 -33.78
CA THR A 293 3.14 -5.03 -33.94
C THR A 293 4.64 -5.32 -33.93
N ILE A 294 5.13 -6.16 -33.00
CA ILE A 294 6.52 -6.62 -32.99
C ILE A 294 6.86 -7.40 -34.27
N LEU A 295 5.97 -8.28 -34.73
CA LEU A 295 6.20 -9.06 -35.96
C LEU A 295 6.24 -8.19 -37.23
N ARG A 296 5.64 -6.98 -37.20
CA ARG A 296 5.74 -5.98 -38.27
C ARG A 296 7.04 -5.18 -38.20
N VAL A 297 7.60 -4.97 -37.00
CA VAL A 297 8.95 -4.42 -36.81
C VAL A 297 9.99 -5.54 -36.93
N LYS A 298 9.99 -6.24 -38.06
CA LYS A 298 11.19 -6.90 -38.56
C LYS A 298 11.95 -5.87 -39.37
N ILE A 299 12.92 -5.20 -38.76
CA ILE A 299 13.91 -4.44 -39.54
C ILE A 299 14.76 -5.49 -40.26
N TRP A 300 14.58 -5.59 -41.58
CA TRP A 300 15.45 -6.36 -42.43
C TRP A 300 16.71 -5.53 -42.67
N TYR A 301 17.82 -5.91 -42.05
CA TYR A 301 19.12 -5.42 -42.48
C TYR A 301 19.48 -6.16 -43.77
N VAL A 302 19.37 -5.48 -44.91
CA VAL A 302 19.90 -6.00 -46.18
C VAL A 302 21.36 -5.59 -46.26
N SER A 303 22.26 -6.53 -45.99
CA SER A 303 23.63 -6.44 -46.52
C SER A 303 23.75 -7.40 -47.69
N ASN A 304 24.65 -7.12 -48.63
CA ASN A 304 24.74 -7.78 -49.95
C ASN A 304 24.92 -9.32 -49.94
N THR A 305 24.98 -9.99 -48.78
CA THR A 305 25.26 -11.43 -48.69
C THR A 305 24.45 -12.24 -47.66
N SER A 306 23.57 -11.66 -46.83
CA SER A 306 22.66 -12.48 -45.98
C SER A 306 21.56 -11.68 -45.27
N VAL A 307 20.43 -12.35 -45.00
CA VAL A 307 19.37 -11.89 -44.08
C VAL A 307 19.61 -12.54 -42.71
N THR A 308 19.74 -11.73 -41.66
CA THR A 308 19.76 -12.22 -40.27
C THR A 308 18.77 -11.44 -39.41
N CYS A 309 17.99 -12.15 -38.59
CA CYS A 309 17.02 -11.59 -37.65
C CYS A 309 17.75 -11.12 -36.38
N ALA A 310 18.07 -9.83 -36.29
CA ALA A 310 18.68 -9.25 -35.10
C ALA A 310 17.61 -8.64 -34.18
N ILE A 311 17.18 -9.39 -33.17
CA ILE A 311 16.49 -8.81 -32.01
C ILE A 311 17.58 -8.28 -31.09
N THR A 312 18.08 -7.06 -31.34
CA THR A 312 18.91 -6.37 -30.36
C THR A 312 18.44 -4.94 -30.08
N SER A 313 18.56 -4.64 -28.79
CA SER A 313 18.16 -3.52 -27.94
C SER A 313 18.00 -2.06 -28.45
N PRO A 314 18.69 -1.52 -29.48
CA PRO A 314 18.59 -0.08 -29.78
C PRO A 314 17.27 0.37 -30.41
N VAL A 315 16.62 -0.49 -31.20
CA VAL A 315 15.39 -0.16 -31.95
C VAL A 315 14.18 0.01 -31.03
N LEU A 316 14.14 -0.76 -29.94
CA LEU A 316 13.06 -0.67 -28.95
C LEU A 316 13.03 0.71 -28.25
N ARG A 317 14.19 1.39 -28.15
CA ARG A 317 14.26 2.76 -27.57
C ARG A 317 13.63 3.83 -28.46
N GLN A 318 13.57 3.62 -29.78
CA GLN A 318 12.92 4.58 -30.68
C GLN A 318 11.41 4.41 -30.71
N LEU A 319 10.89 3.18 -30.53
CA LEU A 319 9.45 2.92 -30.48
C LEU A 319 8.76 3.37 -29.19
N ILE A 320 9.53 3.61 -28.11
CA ILE A 320 9.01 4.21 -26.87
C ILE A 320 8.92 5.74 -26.98
N LYS A 321 9.54 6.36 -28.00
CA LYS A 321 9.59 7.83 -28.17
C LYS A 321 8.66 8.38 -29.26
N ALA A 322 7.85 7.55 -29.91
CA ALA A 322 6.91 7.96 -30.97
C ALA A 322 5.49 7.48 -30.64
#